data_AF-A0A4Q4T202-F1
#
_entry.id   AF-A0A4Q4T202-F1
#
_cell.length_a   1.000
_cell.length_b   1.000
_cell.length_c   1.000
_cell.angle_alpha   90.00
_cell.angle_beta   90.00
_cell.angle_gamma   90.00
#
_symmetry.space_group_name_H-M   'P 1'
#
loop_
_entity.id
_entity.type
_entity.pdbx_description
1 polymer ?
#
loop_
_entity_poly.entity_id
_entity_poly.type
_entity_poly.pdbx_seq_one_letter_code
_entity_poly.pdbx_strand_id
1 'polypeptide(L)'
;MNSQKPQGKLKRKAPQQNPIEAALVSWFDSAFPGCQQHDRDQLVAQAPKRWIVYEPMVLLPTGAFGSAAWREIFRSADGELLDQLWRCILSAISKRQKGEFTHLAVNEGIPLHTPGEAEEINGAAPTRRERAVEENILRSPSGLRMLYGDFGPATILDPSGGPSAAEFEAAFWVSTKQNGIFQTWAPRWTMFSRGNVKEKARVLDFHRSDRERERPHDQARTCRRRRRRSLGNAWAVDLYAGIGYFVFSYARLGMRVLCWELNPWSVEGLRRGARANGWGVRVVRGRELASASSTDELLVDSGGEQIVVFLEDNARAAPRIRELLRRSGAANVLHVNCGLLPTSEASWRSAWDIVRDSEEAWLHLHENIGVADIERRKGEIERWFGELAKMDGGSKSAYVDHVEQVKTFAPGVWHCVFDMYITTSSTIT
;
A
#
# COMPACT_ATOMS: atom_id res chain seq x y z
N MET A 1 -5.93 -4.32 67.08
CA MET A 1 -7.01 -4.72 66.15
C MET A 1 -6.79 -4.00 64.83
N ASN A 2 -6.24 -4.67 63.82
CA ASN A 2 -6.24 -4.14 62.45
C ASN A 2 -6.62 -5.29 61.51
N SER A 3 -7.85 -5.20 60.99
CA SER A 3 -8.48 -6.16 60.10
C SER A 3 -7.85 -6.05 58.71
N GLN A 4 -7.11 -7.09 58.28
CA GLN A 4 -6.77 -7.28 56.88
C GLN A 4 -7.99 -7.81 56.13
N LYS A 5 -8.53 -7.01 55.20
CA LYS A 5 -9.52 -7.48 54.23
C LYS A 5 -8.82 -8.30 53.14
N PRO A 6 -9.31 -9.50 52.79
CA PRO A 6 -8.72 -10.29 51.72
C PRO A 6 -8.99 -9.65 50.35
N GLN A 7 -7.93 -9.50 49.55
CA GLN A 7 -8.02 -9.06 48.17
C GLN A 7 -8.81 -10.08 47.34
N GLY A 8 -9.97 -9.67 46.81
CA GLY A 8 -10.79 -10.49 45.93
C GLY A 8 -10.07 -10.78 44.62
N LYS A 9 -9.90 -12.07 44.30
CA LYS A 9 -9.44 -12.52 42.98
C LYS A 9 -10.41 -12.04 41.91
N LEU A 10 -9.94 -11.24 40.96
CA LEU A 10 -10.67 -10.85 39.75
C LEU A 10 -11.12 -12.12 39.00
N LYS A 11 -12.43 -12.34 38.90
CA LYS A 11 -13.01 -13.43 38.09
C LYS A 11 -12.58 -13.25 36.63
N ARG A 12 -11.80 -14.19 36.09
CA ARG A 12 -11.52 -14.29 34.65
C ARG A 12 -12.88 -14.45 33.94
N LYS A 13 -13.25 -13.46 33.11
CA LYS A 13 -14.43 -13.59 32.23
C LYS A 13 -14.22 -14.81 31.33
N ALA A 14 -15.26 -15.63 31.17
CA ALA A 14 -15.25 -16.76 30.24
C ALA A 14 -14.83 -16.27 28.84
N PRO A 15 -14.06 -17.07 28.08
CA PRO A 15 -13.65 -16.69 26.73
C PRO A 15 -14.90 -16.48 25.88
N GLN A 16 -15.04 -15.26 25.35
CA GLN A 16 -16.17 -14.89 24.50
C GLN A 16 -16.06 -15.64 23.16
N GLN A 17 -17.13 -16.33 22.78
CA GLN A 17 -17.23 -17.11 21.54
C GLN A 17 -16.84 -16.26 20.31
N ASN A 18 -16.21 -16.89 19.32
CA ASN A 18 -15.89 -16.22 18.06
C ASN A 18 -17.19 -15.83 17.32
N PRO A 19 -17.36 -14.58 16.84
CA PRO A 19 -18.59 -14.15 16.19
C PRO A 19 -18.86 -14.90 14.90
N ILE A 20 -17.82 -15.30 14.15
CA ILE A 20 -17.97 -16.06 12.92
C ILE A 20 -18.49 -17.46 13.25
N GLU A 21 -17.89 -18.13 14.24
CA GLU A 21 -18.35 -19.45 14.69
C GLU A 21 -19.79 -19.40 15.21
N ALA A 22 -20.15 -18.38 16.01
CA ALA A 22 -21.51 -18.20 16.51
C ALA A 22 -22.53 -17.96 15.38
N ALA A 23 -22.18 -17.15 14.39
CA ALA A 23 -23.01 -16.90 13.22
C ALA A 23 -23.21 -18.17 12.38
N LEU A 24 -22.14 -18.95 12.19
CA LEU A 24 -22.19 -20.20 11.43
C LEU A 24 -23.08 -21.24 12.11
N VAL A 25 -22.94 -21.44 13.42
CA VAL A 25 -23.80 -22.36 14.17
C VAL A 25 -25.26 -21.96 14.04
N SER A 26 -25.58 -20.69 14.26
CA SER A 26 -26.96 -20.20 14.11
C SER A 26 -27.50 -20.33 12.70
N TRP A 27 -26.66 -20.16 11.68
CA TRP A 27 -27.06 -20.32 10.28
C TRP A 27 -27.31 -21.79 9.94
N PHE A 28 -26.42 -22.71 10.31
CA PHE A 28 -26.61 -24.15 10.08
C PHE A 28 -27.89 -24.68 10.75
N ASP A 29 -28.16 -24.25 11.99
CA ASP A 29 -29.37 -24.67 12.72
C ASP A 29 -30.67 -24.21 12.01
N SER A 30 -30.62 -23.07 11.30
CA SER A 30 -31.75 -22.53 10.54
C SER A 30 -31.84 -23.08 9.11
N ALA A 31 -30.71 -23.21 8.43
CA ALA A 31 -30.62 -23.55 7.01
C ALA A 31 -30.65 -25.06 6.77
N PHE A 32 -30.12 -25.84 7.72
CA PHE A 32 -30.00 -27.30 7.62
C PHE A 32 -30.44 -27.95 8.93
N PRO A 33 -31.74 -27.90 9.29
CA PRO A 33 -32.24 -28.42 10.57
C PRO A 33 -32.04 -29.94 10.77
N GLY A 34 -31.69 -30.68 9.72
CA GLY A 34 -31.32 -32.10 9.76
C GLY A 34 -29.81 -32.38 9.76
N CYS A 35 -28.96 -31.36 9.75
CA CYS A 35 -27.50 -31.53 9.76
C CYS A 35 -27.05 -32.12 11.10
N GLN A 36 -26.25 -33.19 11.05
CA GLN A 36 -25.70 -33.77 12.28
C GLN A 36 -24.77 -32.77 12.96
N GLN A 37 -24.89 -32.66 14.27
CA GLN A 37 -24.08 -31.74 15.08
C GLN A 37 -22.58 -31.91 14.83
N HIS A 38 -22.11 -33.15 14.70
CA HIS A 38 -20.70 -33.45 14.44
C HIS A 38 -20.21 -32.86 13.10
N ASP A 39 -20.99 -32.99 12.03
CA ASP A 39 -20.62 -32.50 10.70
C ASP A 39 -20.58 -30.97 10.66
N ARG A 40 -21.57 -30.33 11.31
CA ARG A 40 -21.60 -28.88 11.54
C ARG A 40 -20.36 -28.42 12.29
N ASP A 41 -20.04 -29.06 13.41
CA ASP A 41 -18.94 -28.65 14.28
C ASP A 41 -17.58 -28.82 13.54
N GLN A 42 -17.43 -29.82 12.68
CA GLN A 42 -16.26 -29.96 11.79
C GLN A 42 -16.14 -28.84 10.76
N LEU A 43 -17.25 -28.41 10.13
CA LEU A 43 -17.26 -27.30 9.17
C LEU A 43 -16.93 -25.97 9.85
N VAL A 44 -17.54 -25.72 11.01
CA VAL A 44 -17.29 -24.52 11.82
C VAL A 44 -15.83 -24.45 12.28
N ALA A 45 -15.21 -25.59 12.64
CA ALA A 45 -13.80 -25.63 13.01
C ALA A 45 -12.84 -25.20 11.88
N GLN A 46 -13.25 -25.35 10.62
CA GLN A 46 -12.50 -24.94 9.42
C GLN A 46 -12.73 -23.47 9.03
N ALA A 47 -13.65 -22.77 9.70
CA ALA A 47 -13.97 -21.38 9.40
C ALA A 47 -12.85 -20.41 9.82
N PRO A 48 -12.74 -19.25 9.16
CA PRO A 48 -11.76 -18.23 9.55
C PRO A 48 -12.02 -17.74 10.97
N LYS A 49 -10.97 -17.75 11.81
CA LYS A 49 -11.05 -17.28 13.20
C LYS A 49 -10.61 -15.83 13.38
N ARG A 50 -10.03 -15.23 12.34
CA ARG A 50 -9.49 -13.87 12.34
C ARG A 50 -10.07 -13.11 11.16
N TRP A 51 -10.18 -11.80 11.31
CA TRP A 51 -10.59 -10.87 10.28
C TRP A 51 -9.92 -9.52 10.51
N ILE A 52 -9.91 -8.69 9.48
CA ILE A 52 -9.49 -7.29 9.54
C ILE A 52 -10.71 -6.45 9.14
N VAL A 53 -10.84 -5.27 9.74
CA VAL A 53 -11.86 -4.30 9.35
C VAL A 53 -11.19 -3.11 8.67
N TYR A 54 -11.73 -2.78 7.50
CA TYR A 54 -11.46 -1.57 6.74
C TYR A 54 -12.82 -0.96 6.45
N GLU A 55 -13.27 -0.05 7.32
CA GLU A 55 -14.67 0.38 7.33
C GLU A 55 -15.13 0.88 5.95
N PRO A 56 -16.32 0.46 5.49
CA PRO A 56 -17.32 -0.40 6.16
C PRO A 56 -17.20 -1.91 5.82
N MET A 57 -16.02 -2.39 5.42
CA MET A 57 -15.77 -3.77 4.97
C MET A 57 -15.06 -4.62 6.04
N VAL A 58 -15.49 -5.89 6.12
CA VAL A 58 -14.76 -6.97 6.79
C VAL A 58 -13.95 -7.76 5.75
N LEU A 59 -12.65 -7.93 6.01
CA LEU A 59 -11.74 -8.70 5.19
C LEU A 59 -11.27 -9.97 5.92
N LEU A 60 -11.54 -11.11 5.30
CA LEU A 60 -11.14 -12.43 5.78
C LEU A 60 -9.76 -12.82 5.22
N PRO A 61 -9.00 -13.66 5.95
CA PRO A 61 -7.68 -14.10 5.53
C PRO A 61 -7.75 -15.01 4.29
N THR A 62 -6.65 -15.06 3.55
CA THR A 62 -6.43 -15.96 2.41
C THR A 62 -6.85 -17.39 2.72
N GLY A 63 -7.55 -18.02 1.77
CA GLY A 63 -8.09 -19.37 1.93
C GLY A 63 -9.30 -19.50 2.86
N ALA A 64 -9.85 -18.41 3.41
CA ALA A 64 -11.09 -18.46 4.20
C ALA A 64 -12.21 -19.13 3.40
N PHE A 65 -12.86 -20.13 4.00
CA PHE A 65 -13.88 -20.96 3.33
C PHE A 65 -13.39 -21.66 2.04
N GLY A 66 -12.09 -21.91 1.91
CA GLY A 66 -11.50 -22.56 0.73
C GLY A 66 -11.46 -24.09 0.78
N SER A 67 -11.85 -24.71 1.90
CA SER A 67 -11.82 -26.17 2.04
C SER A 67 -12.78 -26.85 1.06
N ALA A 68 -12.52 -28.11 0.71
CA ALA A 68 -13.38 -28.87 -0.19
C ALA A 68 -14.82 -28.97 0.36
N ALA A 69 -14.95 -29.13 1.68
CA ALA A 69 -16.24 -29.19 2.36
C ALA A 69 -17.03 -27.87 2.24
N TRP A 70 -16.37 -26.72 2.43
CA TRP A 70 -17.01 -25.42 2.23
C TRP A 70 -17.40 -25.16 0.78
N ARG A 71 -16.57 -25.60 -0.19
CA ARG A 71 -16.89 -25.51 -1.61
C ARG A 71 -18.13 -26.33 -1.99
N GLU A 72 -18.33 -27.49 -1.36
CA GLU A 72 -19.54 -28.30 -1.58
C GLU A 72 -20.80 -27.61 -1.06
N ILE A 73 -20.72 -26.99 0.13
CA ILE A 73 -21.81 -26.20 0.70
C ILE A 73 -22.17 -25.03 -0.23
N PHE A 74 -21.18 -24.32 -0.77
CA PHE A 74 -21.46 -23.20 -1.68
C PHE A 74 -22.01 -23.61 -3.05
N ARG A 75 -21.79 -24.86 -3.49
CA ARG A 75 -22.42 -25.39 -4.71
C ARG A 75 -23.86 -25.84 -4.50
N SER A 76 -24.18 -26.29 -3.29
CA SER A 76 -25.52 -26.81 -2.96
C SER A 76 -26.47 -25.75 -2.40
N ALA A 77 -25.95 -24.66 -1.84
CA ALA A 77 -26.74 -23.52 -1.36
C ALA A 77 -27.12 -22.58 -2.50
N ASP A 78 -28.35 -22.05 -2.46
CA ASP A 78 -28.78 -20.96 -3.34
C ASP A 78 -28.25 -19.60 -2.89
N GLY A 79 -28.49 -18.56 -3.70
CA GLY A 79 -28.01 -17.21 -3.44
C GLY A 79 -28.60 -16.59 -2.17
N GLU A 80 -29.87 -16.85 -1.84
CA GLU A 80 -30.52 -16.27 -0.66
C GLU A 80 -29.95 -16.87 0.64
N LEU A 81 -29.70 -18.19 0.65
CA LEU A 81 -29.13 -18.88 1.79
C LEU A 81 -27.71 -18.40 2.08
N LEU A 82 -26.90 -18.17 1.03
CA LEU A 82 -25.55 -17.61 1.15
C LEU A 82 -25.57 -16.15 1.61
N ASP A 83 -26.48 -15.34 1.09
CA ASP A 83 -26.68 -13.97 1.56
C ASP A 83 -27.04 -13.92 3.05
N GLN A 84 -27.92 -14.82 3.50
CA GLN A 84 -28.25 -14.96 4.91
C GLN A 84 -27.02 -15.28 5.75
N LEU A 85 -26.18 -16.23 5.30
CA LEU A 85 -24.93 -16.58 5.98
C LEU A 85 -24.02 -15.35 6.15
N TRP A 86 -23.78 -14.61 5.07
CA TRP A 86 -22.87 -13.46 5.09
C TRP A 86 -23.42 -12.32 5.96
N ARG A 87 -24.73 -12.05 5.90
CA ARG A 87 -25.41 -11.10 6.80
C ARG A 87 -25.29 -11.51 8.26
N CYS A 88 -25.45 -12.80 8.59
CA CYS A 88 -25.27 -13.31 9.94
C CYS A 88 -23.83 -13.07 10.44
N ILE A 89 -22.83 -13.35 9.61
CA ILE A 89 -21.41 -13.11 9.94
C ILE A 89 -21.16 -11.60 10.16
N LEU A 90 -21.61 -10.75 9.26
CA LEU A 90 -21.47 -9.30 9.37
C LEU A 90 -22.17 -8.75 10.62
N SER A 91 -23.39 -9.21 10.91
CA SER A 91 -24.13 -8.82 12.12
C SER A 91 -23.40 -9.21 13.41
N ALA A 92 -22.86 -10.43 13.47
CA ALA A 92 -22.12 -10.91 14.63
C ALA A 92 -20.82 -10.12 14.84
N ILE A 93 -20.09 -9.81 13.76
CA ILE A 93 -18.86 -8.99 13.82
C ILE A 93 -19.20 -7.53 14.20
N SER A 94 -20.27 -6.96 13.61
CA SER A 94 -20.78 -5.61 13.89
C SER A 94 -21.09 -5.44 15.38
N LYS A 95 -21.83 -6.39 15.97
CA LYS A 95 -22.13 -6.43 17.41
C LYS A 95 -20.86 -6.48 18.26
N ARG A 96 -19.86 -7.27 17.84
CA ARG A 96 -18.61 -7.44 18.59
C ARG A 96 -17.70 -6.20 18.52
N GLN A 97 -17.62 -5.54 17.37
CA GLN A 97 -16.75 -4.37 17.18
C GLN A 97 -17.43 -3.02 17.40
N LYS A 98 -18.76 -3.02 17.62
CA LYS A 98 -19.56 -1.79 17.74
C LYS A 98 -19.45 -0.88 16.51
N GLY A 99 -19.46 -1.49 15.33
CA GLY A 99 -19.46 -0.82 14.04
C GLY A 99 -20.56 -1.40 13.15
N GLU A 100 -20.86 -0.71 12.06
CA GLU A 100 -21.77 -1.20 11.03
C GLU A 100 -20.94 -1.62 9.81
N PHE A 101 -20.99 -2.91 9.47
CA PHE A 101 -20.25 -3.45 8.34
C PHE A 101 -21.19 -3.98 7.28
N THR A 102 -20.99 -3.52 6.05
CA THR A 102 -21.89 -3.77 4.92
C THR A 102 -21.29 -4.70 3.89
N HIS A 103 -19.96 -4.89 3.90
CA HIS A 103 -19.24 -5.65 2.88
C HIS A 103 -18.36 -6.74 3.51
N LEU A 104 -18.30 -7.89 2.86
CA LEU A 104 -17.47 -9.03 3.25
C LEU A 104 -16.65 -9.50 2.05
N ALA A 105 -15.34 -9.63 2.22
CA ALA A 105 -14.47 -10.17 1.19
C ALA A 105 -13.39 -11.09 1.77
N VAL A 106 -12.79 -11.92 0.91
CA VAL A 106 -11.58 -12.70 1.20
C VAL A 106 -10.43 -12.16 0.37
N ASN A 107 -9.30 -11.91 1.03
CA ASN A 107 -8.09 -11.50 0.36
C ASN A 107 -7.31 -12.72 -0.14
N GLU A 108 -7.27 -12.98 -1.44
CA GLU A 108 -6.25 -13.85 -2.01
C GLU A 108 -5.02 -13.02 -2.40
N GLY A 109 -3.82 -13.62 -2.37
CA GLY A 109 -2.59 -12.92 -2.74
C GLY A 109 -2.68 -12.31 -4.14
N ILE A 110 -1.87 -11.29 -4.40
CA ILE A 110 -1.90 -10.57 -5.67
C ILE A 110 -1.00 -11.32 -6.63
N PRO A 111 -1.53 -11.84 -7.75
CA PRO A 111 -0.70 -12.54 -8.69
C PRO A 111 0.22 -11.53 -9.38
N LEU A 112 1.50 -11.90 -9.54
CA LEU A 112 2.46 -11.12 -10.31
C LEU A 112 2.06 -11.01 -11.80
N HIS A 113 1.20 -11.92 -12.24
CA HIS A 113 0.75 -12.03 -13.61
C HIS A 113 -0.78 -12.00 -13.68
N THR A 114 -1.32 -11.49 -14.78
CA THR A 114 -2.75 -11.51 -15.03
C THR A 114 -3.20 -12.96 -15.27
N PRO A 115 -4.31 -13.44 -14.68
CA PRO A 115 -4.85 -14.75 -15.01
C PRO A 115 -5.17 -14.81 -16.51
N GLY A 116 -4.54 -15.71 -17.25
CA GLY A 116 -4.90 -15.94 -18.64
C GLY A 116 -6.33 -16.49 -18.72
N GLU A 117 -7.14 -15.97 -19.64
CA GLU A 117 -8.51 -16.43 -19.88
C GLU A 117 -8.52 -17.96 -20.09
N ALA A 118 -8.97 -18.68 -19.07
CA ALA A 118 -9.29 -20.09 -19.14
C ALA A 118 -10.80 -20.21 -19.35
N GLU A 119 -11.26 -19.93 -20.57
CA GLU A 119 -12.52 -20.52 -21.01
C GLU A 119 -12.26 -22.01 -21.26
N GLU A 120 -12.81 -22.85 -20.38
CA GLU A 120 -13.08 -24.26 -20.67
C GLU A 120 -14.10 -24.34 -21.82
N ILE A 121 -13.62 -24.29 -23.06
CA ILE A 121 -14.41 -24.73 -24.22
C ILE A 121 -13.67 -25.90 -24.86
N ASN A 122 -14.20 -27.09 -24.55
CA ASN A 122 -14.18 -28.32 -25.33
C ASN A 122 -12.82 -28.83 -25.86
N GLY A 123 -12.22 -29.76 -25.11
CA GLY A 123 -11.81 -31.08 -25.62
C GLY A 123 -10.79 -31.20 -26.76
N ALA A 124 -10.12 -30.13 -27.20
CA ALA A 124 -9.08 -30.20 -28.22
C ALA A 124 -7.72 -29.81 -27.62
N ALA A 125 -6.72 -30.68 -27.81
CA ALA A 125 -5.35 -30.46 -27.35
C ALA A 125 -4.82 -29.11 -27.90
N PRO A 126 -4.34 -28.18 -27.05
CA PRO A 126 -3.86 -26.91 -27.53
C PRO A 126 -2.52 -27.09 -28.24
N THR A 127 -2.45 -26.60 -29.46
CA THR A 127 -1.19 -26.39 -30.18
C THR A 127 -0.32 -25.42 -29.38
N ARG A 128 0.97 -25.74 -29.30
CA ARG A 128 2.02 -25.04 -28.55
C ARG A 128 2.27 -23.64 -29.11
N ARG A 129 1.33 -22.70 -28.88
CA ARG A 129 1.63 -21.26 -28.86
C ARG A 129 1.83 -20.88 -27.41
N GLU A 130 3.04 -20.47 -27.07
CA GLU A 130 3.40 -19.87 -25.79
C GLU A 130 2.39 -18.74 -25.50
N ARG A 131 1.42 -18.98 -24.62
CA ARG A 131 0.56 -17.92 -24.09
C ARG A 131 1.45 -17.02 -23.27
N ALA A 132 1.77 -15.83 -23.79
CA ALA A 132 2.52 -14.83 -23.04
C ALA A 132 1.71 -14.46 -21.80
N VAL A 133 2.21 -14.85 -20.64
CA VAL A 133 1.62 -14.52 -19.35
C VAL A 133 1.96 -13.05 -19.06
N GLU A 134 1.02 -12.14 -19.28
CA GLU A 134 1.23 -10.70 -19.08
C GLU A 134 1.47 -10.37 -17.60
N GLU A 135 2.45 -9.50 -17.32
CA GLU A 135 2.70 -9.02 -15.95
C GLU A 135 1.52 -8.16 -15.46
N ASN A 136 1.10 -8.36 -14.22
CA ASN A 136 0.14 -7.50 -13.53
C ASN A 136 0.81 -6.19 -13.12
N ILE A 137 1.05 -5.31 -14.10
CA ILE A 137 1.76 -4.03 -13.95
C ILE A 137 1.01 -3.10 -12.96
N LEU A 138 -0.31 -3.03 -13.07
CA LEU A 138 -1.16 -2.21 -12.20
C LEU A 138 -1.29 -2.79 -10.78
N ARG A 139 -0.76 -4.00 -10.56
CA ARG A 139 -0.92 -4.77 -9.32
C ARG A 139 -2.39 -4.79 -8.89
N SER A 140 -3.30 -5.04 -9.83
CA SER A 140 -4.74 -5.07 -9.55
C SER A 140 -5.08 -6.29 -8.67
N PRO A 141 -6.00 -6.17 -7.70
CA PRO A 141 -6.34 -7.24 -6.76
C PRO A 141 -7.32 -8.26 -7.37
N SER A 142 -6.94 -8.88 -8.49
CA SER A 142 -7.77 -9.88 -9.19
C SER A 142 -8.14 -11.10 -8.33
N GLY A 143 -7.40 -11.36 -7.24
CA GLY A 143 -7.70 -12.40 -6.26
C GLY A 143 -8.75 -12.04 -5.21
N LEU A 144 -9.30 -10.82 -5.17
CA LEU A 144 -10.28 -10.44 -4.17
C LEU A 144 -11.61 -11.19 -4.38
N ARG A 145 -11.97 -12.08 -3.46
CA ARG A 145 -13.29 -12.74 -3.48
C ARG A 145 -14.30 -11.91 -2.69
N MET A 146 -15.15 -11.19 -3.41
CA MET A 146 -16.23 -10.37 -2.85
C MET A 146 -17.41 -11.28 -2.48
N LEU A 147 -17.57 -11.59 -1.19
CA LEU A 147 -18.57 -12.54 -0.71
C LEU A 147 -19.95 -11.90 -0.55
N TYR A 148 -20.00 -10.65 -0.09
CA TYR A 148 -21.26 -9.94 0.16
C TYR A 148 -21.08 -8.42 0.10
N GLY A 149 -22.11 -7.72 -0.38
CA GLY A 149 -22.14 -6.27 -0.58
C GLY A 149 -21.85 -5.86 -2.03
N ASP A 150 -22.24 -4.65 -2.40
CA ASP A 150 -22.02 -4.10 -3.75
C ASP A 150 -20.66 -3.37 -3.82
N PHE A 151 -19.69 -4.02 -4.46
CA PHE A 151 -18.35 -3.46 -4.65
C PHE A 151 -18.26 -2.45 -5.81
N GLY A 152 -19.40 -2.05 -6.38
CA GLY A 152 -19.50 -1.16 -7.52
C GLY A 152 -19.14 -1.85 -8.84
N PRO A 153 -19.00 -1.06 -9.93
CA PRO A 153 -18.85 -1.56 -11.29
C PRO A 153 -17.72 -2.58 -11.43
N ALA A 154 -17.96 -3.66 -12.17
CA ALA A 154 -16.97 -4.70 -12.42
C ALA A 154 -16.09 -4.41 -13.65
N THR A 155 -16.51 -3.49 -14.50
CA THR A 155 -15.83 -3.09 -15.74
C THR A 155 -15.76 -1.57 -15.84
N ILE A 156 -14.86 -1.08 -16.71
CA ILE A 156 -14.73 0.33 -17.04
C ILE A 156 -15.31 0.52 -18.45
N LEU A 157 -16.13 1.56 -18.64
CA LEU A 157 -16.80 1.82 -19.92
C LEU A 157 -15.82 2.21 -21.04
N ASP A 158 -14.79 2.98 -20.71
CA ASP A 158 -13.70 3.33 -21.62
C ASP A 158 -12.35 2.86 -21.04
N PRO A 159 -11.90 1.64 -21.38
CA PRO A 159 -10.61 1.12 -20.93
C PRO A 159 -9.41 1.98 -21.38
N SER A 160 -9.55 2.76 -22.46
CA SER A 160 -8.47 3.57 -23.03
C SER A 160 -8.36 4.97 -22.40
N GLY A 161 -9.50 5.58 -22.07
CA GLY A 161 -9.59 6.87 -21.39
C GLY A 161 -9.59 6.77 -19.86
N GLY A 162 -9.77 5.56 -19.32
CA GLY A 162 -9.87 5.31 -17.89
C GLY A 162 -11.25 5.61 -17.29
N PRO A 163 -11.42 5.40 -15.98
CA PRO A 163 -12.69 5.57 -15.30
C PRO A 163 -13.16 7.03 -15.25
N SER A 164 -14.46 7.21 -15.51
CA SER A 164 -15.18 8.46 -15.40
C SER A 164 -15.43 8.87 -13.94
N ALA A 165 -15.83 10.13 -13.74
CA ALA A 165 -16.24 10.61 -12.42
C ALA A 165 -17.43 9.81 -11.85
N ALA A 166 -18.39 9.41 -12.70
CA ALA A 166 -19.53 8.61 -12.28
C ALA A 166 -19.11 7.20 -11.81
N GLU A 167 -18.15 6.57 -12.49
CA GLU A 167 -17.61 5.27 -12.07
C GLU A 167 -16.86 5.36 -10.74
N PHE A 168 -16.12 6.46 -10.51
CA PHE A 168 -15.50 6.69 -9.21
C PHE A 168 -16.51 6.86 -8.08
N GLU A 169 -17.63 7.54 -8.32
CA GLU A 169 -18.70 7.69 -7.32
C GLU A 169 -19.50 6.40 -7.10
N ALA A 170 -19.69 5.60 -8.14
CA ALA A 170 -20.39 4.31 -8.04
C ALA A 170 -19.53 3.20 -7.40
N ALA A 171 -18.21 3.37 -7.34
CA ALA A 171 -17.32 2.38 -6.76
C ALA A 171 -17.43 2.31 -5.22
N PHE A 172 -17.20 1.12 -4.68
CA PHE A 172 -17.10 0.94 -3.23
C PHE A 172 -15.72 1.38 -2.71
N TRP A 173 -15.72 2.28 -1.73
CA TRP A 173 -14.52 2.80 -1.09
C TRP A 173 -14.44 2.39 0.38
N VAL A 174 -13.25 2.01 0.81
CA VAL A 174 -12.94 1.74 2.22
C VAL A 174 -11.84 2.67 2.69
N SER A 175 -11.77 2.86 4.00
CA SER A 175 -10.67 3.62 4.60
C SER A 175 -10.12 2.99 5.88
N THR A 176 -8.90 3.35 6.23
CA THR A 176 -8.29 3.00 7.51
C THR A 176 -7.33 4.09 7.97
N LYS A 177 -7.08 4.16 9.28
CA LYS A 177 -6.16 5.13 9.87
C LYS A 177 -4.91 4.44 10.39
N GLN A 178 -3.75 4.78 9.82
CA GLN A 178 -2.44 4.32 10.27
C GLN A 178 -1.56 5.50 10.64
N ASN A 179 -0.89 5.45 11.79
CA ASN A 179 -0.01 6.53 12.26
C ASN A 179 -0.71 7.91 12.27
N GLY A 180 -2.02 7.93 12.53
CA GLY A 180 -2.83 9.14 12.52
C GLY A 180 -3.27 9.62 11.13
N ILE A 181 -2.92 8.90 10.06
CA ILE A 181 -3.16 9.26 8.65
C ILE A 181 -4.22 8.34 8.05
N PHE A 182 -5.26 8.91 7.46
CA PHE A 182 -6.28 8.18 6.70
C PHE A 182 -5.72 7.72 5.36
N GLN A 183 -6.02 6.47 4.98
CA GLN A 183 -5.74 5.91 3.67
C GLN A 183 -7.04 5.33 3.12
N THR A 184 -7.34 5.66 1.86
CA THR A 184 -8.61 5.36 1.21
C THR A 184 -8.35 4.66 -0.11
N TRP A 185 -9.08 3.59 -0.40
CA TRP A 185 -8.91 2.83 -1.63
C TRP A 185 -10.20 2.11 -2.02
N ALA A 186 -10.33 1.75 -3.29
CA ALA A 186 -11.43 0.94 -3.79
C ALA A 186 -10.97 -0.52 -3.84
N PRO A 187 -11.46 -1.44 -2.97
CA PRO A 187 -10.92 -2.80 -2.85
C PRO A 187 -10.92 -3.60 -4.14
N ARG A 188 -11.91 -3.37 -5.02
CA ARG A 188 -12.00 -4.03 -6.34
C ARG A 188 -10.84 -3.65 -7.26
N TRP A 189 -10.37 -2.42 -7.17
CA TRP A 189 -9.49 -1.81 -8.18
C TRP A 189 -8.07 -1.58 -7.69
N THR A 190 -7.88 -1.53 -6.38
CA THR A 190 -6.64 -1.10 -5.74
C THR A 190 -6.43 -1.85 -4.44
N MET A 191 -5.17 -1.92 -4.04
CA MET A 191 -4.76 -2.57 -2.81
C MET A 191 -4.46 -1.59 -1.70
N PHE A 192 -4.39 -2.16 -0.50
CA PHE A 192 -3.76 -1.55 0.65
C PHE A 192 -2.98 -2.63 1.41
N SER A 193 -1.67 -2.41 1.56
CA SER A 193 -0.83 -3.28 2.38
C SER A 193 -0.66 -2.72 3.80
N ARG A 194 -1.29 -3.35 4.78
CA ARG A 194 -1.06 -3.05 6.21
C ARG A 194 0.37 -3.33 6.66
N GLY A 195 1.08 -4.24 5.98
CA GLY A 195 2.41 -4.73 6.37
C GLY A 195 3.49 -3.65 6.43
N ASN A 196 3.34 -2.55 5.70
CA ASN A 196 4.33 -1.47 5.64
C ASN A 196 4.12 -0.40 6.74
N VAL A 197 3.26 -0.65 7.74
CA VAL A 197 2.94 0.32 8.80
C VAL A 197 4.16 0.78 9.59
N LYS A 198 5.11 -0.13 9.86
CA LYS A 198 6.36 0.18 10.56
C LYS A 198 7.25 1.08 9.72
N GLU A 199 7.36 0.80 8.42
CA GLU A 199 8.13 1.63 7.50
C GLU A 199 7.54 3.04 7.36
N LYS A 200 6.21 3.15 7.26
CA LYS A 200 5.53 4.46 7.29
C LYS A 200 5.85 5.24 8.58
N ALA A 201 5.89 4.56 9.73
CA ALA A 201 6.26 5.18 11.00
C ALA A 201 7.74 5.63 11.01
N ARG A 202 8.64 4.80 10.46
CA ARG A 202 10.07 5.12 10.33
C ARG A 202 10.29 6.36 9.47
N VAL A 203 9.61 6.48 8.33
CA VAL A 203 9.66 7.68 7.47
C VAL A 203 9.15 8.91 8.22
N LEU A 204 8.04 8.80 8.96
CA LEU A 204 7.52 9.90 9.79
C LEU A 204 8.49 10.34 10.91
N ASP A 205 9.34 9.41 11.37
CA ASP A 205 10.33 9.67 12.42
C ASP A 205 11.72 10.02 11.87
N PHE A 206 11.89 10.02 10.54
CA PHE A 206 13.20 10.12 9.86
C PHE A 206 13.99 11.38 10.26
N HIS A 207 13.30 12.50 10.45
CA HIS A 207 13.89 13.78 10.83
C HIS A 207 13.63 14.22 12.28
N ARG A 208 13.00 13.40 13.12
CA ARG A 208 12.76 13.75 14.53
C ARG A 208 14.08 13.84 15.31
N SER A 209 14.24 14.82 16.19
CA SER A 209 15.46 14.97 17.00
C SER A 209 15.52 13.98 18.17
N ASP A 210 16.71 13.60 18.63
CA ASP A 210 16.88 12.67 19.75
C ASP A 210 16.40 13.23 21.10
N ARG A 211 16.28 14.56 21.26
CA ARG A 211 15.70 15.15 22.48
C ARG A 211 14.23 14.78 22.69
N GLU A 212 13.56 14.24 21.67
CA GLU A 212 12.18 13.74 21.73
C GLU A 212 12.12 12.19 21.74
N ARG A 213 13.27 11.49 21.76
CA ARG A 213 13.35 10.02 21.80
C ARG A 213 13.89 9.56 23.14
N GLU A 214 13.13 8.74 23.88
CA GLU A 214 13.59 8.10 25.12
C GLU A 214 14.63 6.97 24.91
N ARG A 215 15.27 6.82 23.73
CA ARG A 215 16.19 5.70 23.46
C ARG A 215 17.52 6.12 22.79
N PRO A 216 18.70 5.67 23.29
CA PRO A 216 19.98 6.32 22.99
C PRO A 216 20.87 5.65 21.91
N HIS A 217 20.34 4.81 21.02
CA HIS A 217 21.19 3.91 20.22
C HIS A 217 21.57 4.32 18.78
N ASP A 218 21.16 5.49 18.26
CA ASP A 218 21.45 5.90 16.86
C ASP A 218 22.21 7.24 16.78
N GLN A 219 23.48 7.27 17.22
CA GLN A 219 24.29 8.50 17.19
C GLN A 219 24.69 8.95 15.77
N ALA A 220 24.84 8.05 14.81
CA ALA A 220 25.35 8.36 13.47
C ALA A 220 24.37 9.16 12.58
N ARG A 221 23.05 8.96 12.73
CA ARG A 221 22.04 9.66 11.89
C ARG A 221 21.77 11.10 12.33
N THR A 222 22.29 11.54 13.47
CA THR A 222 21.88 12.79 14.13
C THR A 222 22.29 14.04 13.35
N CYS A 223 23.43 14.01 12.67
CA CYS A 223 23.99 15.13 11.91
C CYS A 223 23.25 15.44 10.60
N ARG A 224 22.45 14.50 10.07
CA ARG A 224 21.76 14.62 8.76
C ARG A 224 20.24 14.81 8.91
N ARG A 225 19.74 15.07 10.13
CA ARG A 225 18.32 15.35 10.39
C ARG A 225 18.03 16.83 10.23
N ARG A 226 17.01 17.16 9.46
CA ARG A 226 16.54 18.54 9.30
C ARG A 226 15.46 18.89 10.31
N ARG A 227 15.46 20.13 10.79
CA ARG A 227 14.37 20.63 11.66
C ARG A 227 13.07 20.67 10.86
N ARG A 228 11.94 20.44 11.53
CA ARG A 228 10.61 20.46 10.88
C ARG A 228 10.35 21.75 10.06
N ARG A 229 10.78 22.91 10.56
CA ARG A 229 10.65 24.19 9.85
C ARG A 229 11.40 24.20 8.51
N SER A 230 12.58 23.58 8.43
CA SER A 230 13.35 23.49 7.17
C SER A 230 12.77 22.47 6.19
N LEU A 231 11.93 21.53 6.64
CA LEU A 231 11.25 20.57 5.75
C LEU A 231 10.11 21.20 4.96
N GLY A 232 9.51 22.29 5.46
CA GLY A 232 8.41 22.99 4.77
C GLY A 232 8.77 23.52 3.38
N ASN A 233 10.07 23.75 3.15
CA ASN A 233 10.60 24.23 1.86
C ASN A 233 11.22 23.10 1.02
N ALA A 234 11.25 21.86 1.53
CA ALA A 234 11.82 20.72 0.84
C ALA A 234 10.75 19.96 0.06
N TRP A 235 11.20 19.35 -1.03
CA TRP A 235 10.37 18.48 -1.87
C TRP A 235 10.66 17.02 -1.57
N ALA A 236 9.61 16.22 -1.53
CA ALA A 236 9.68 14.77 -1.64
C ALA A 236 9.11 14.35 -3.00
N VAL A 237 9.67 13.29 -3.56
CA VAL A 237 9.22 12.67 -4.80
C VAL A 237 8.86 11.22 -4.52
N ASP A 238 7.70 10.76 -4.97
CA ASP A 238 7.32 9.34 -4.91
C ASP A 238 7.05 8.80 -6.31
N LEU A 239 7.87 7.85 -6.77
CA LEU A 239 7.81 7.30 -8.12
C LEU A 239 6.74 6.21 -8.27
N TYR A 240 6.11 5.79 -7.17
CA TYR A 240 5.09 4.75 -7.12
C TYR A 240 4.04 5.10 -6.06
N ALA A 241 3.27 6.17 -6.31
CA ALA A 241 2.44 6.80 -5.29
C ALA A 241 1.38 5.87 -4.69
N GLY A 242 0.82 4.98 -5.52
CA GLY A 242 -0.35 4.18 -5.18
C GLY A 242 -1.48 5.07 -4.69
N ILE A 243 -2.13 4.63 -3.60
CA ILE A 243 -3.17 5.40 -2.92
C ILE A 243 -2.63 6.48 -1.97
N GLY A 244 -1.34 6.84 -2.10
CA GLY A 244 -0.63 7.74 -1.20
C GLY A 244 0.14 7.01 -0.09
N TYR A 245 0.73 5.85 -0.39
CA TYR A 245 1.36 4.97 0.61
C TYR A 245 2.43 5.67 1.44
N PHE A 246 3.42 6.28 0.79
CA PHE A 246 4.50 7.05 1.42
C PHE A 246 4.36 8.55 1.18
N VAL A 247 3.72 8.97 0.08
CA VAL A 247 3.28 10.37 -0.18
C VAL A 247 2.74 11.04 1.09
N PHE A 248 1.82 10.38 1.80
CA PHE A 248 1.20 10.97 2.99
C PHE A 248 2.14 11.08 4.19
N SER A 249 3.17 10.24 4.28
CA SER A 249 4.21 10.39 5.31
C SER A 249 5.01 11.69 5.06
N TYR A 250 5.40 11.95 3.82
CA TYR A 250 6.11 13.19 3.45
C TYR A 250 5.23 14.43 3.62
N ALA A 251 3.96 14.37 3.21
CA ALA A 251 3.02 15.47 3.43
C ALA A 251 2.82 15.75 4.92
N ARG A 252 2.75 14.71 5.77
CA ARG A 252 2.63 14.87 7.23
C ARG A 252 3.87 15.53 7.86
N LEU A 253 5.06 15.29 7.31
CA LEU A 253 6.30 15.96 7.71
C LEU A 253 6.30 17.47 7.36
N GLY A 254 5.39 17.90 6.49
CA GLY A 254 5.23 19.29 6.05
C GLY A 254 5.87 19.58 4.70
N MET A 255 6.39 18.57 4.01
CA MET A 255 7.04 18.73 2.70
C MET A 255 6.00 18.95 1.60
N ARG A 256 6.43 19.54 0.48
CA ARG A 256 5.69 19.45 -0.79
C ARG A 256 6.02 18.12 -1.47
N VAL A 257 5.04 17.52 -2.14
CA VAL A 257 5.20 16.18 -2.71
C VAL A 257 4.80 16.19 -4.19
N LEU A 258 5.72 15.77 -5.05
CA LEU A 258 5.41 15.37 -6.43
C LEU A 258 5.35 13.84 -6.47
N CYS A 259 4.36 13.27 -7.11
CA CYS A 259 4.27 11.82 -7.20
C CYS A 259 3.67 11.32 -8.52
N TRP A 260 4.03 10.08 -8.87
CA TRP A 260 3.64 9.42 -10.11
C TRP A 260 2.88 8.13 -9.82
N GLU A 261 1.81 7.90 -10.58
CA GLU A 261 0.99 6.70 -10.49
C GLU A 261 0.31 6.40 -11.82
N LEU A 262 0.30 5.12 -12.21
CA LEU A 262 -0.31 4.66 -13.46
C LEU A 262 -1.81 4.36 -13.30
N ASN A 263 -2.21 3.85 -12.14
CA ASN A 263 -3.57 3.40 -11.92
C ASN A 263 -4.49 4.58 -11.53
N PRO A 264 -5.49 4.94 -12.36
CA PRO A 264 -6.43 6.03 -12.06
C PRO A 264 -7.24 5.80 -10.77
N TRP A 265 -7.53 4.55 -10.41
CA TRP A 265 -8.19 4.22 -9.15
C TRP A 265 -7.27 4.48 -7.94
N SER A 266 -5.97 4.22 -8.09
CA SER A 266 -4.97 4.55 -7.06
C SER A 266 -4.90 6.05 -6.86
N VAL A 267 -4.82 6.83 -7.95
CA VAL A 267 -4.83 8.29 -7.91
C VAL A 267 -6.09 8.85 -7.25
N GLU A 268 -7.26 8.27 -7.54
CA GLU A 268 -8.50 8.68 -6.87
C GLU A 268 -8.49 8.33 -5.37
N GLY A 269 -7.98 7.16 -4.99
CA GLY A 269 -7.75 6.79 -3.59
C GLY A 269 -6.81 7.76 -2.87
N LEU A 270 -5.72 8.16 -3.54
CA LEU A 270 -4.79 9.19 -3.07
C LEU A 270 -5.51 10.53 -2.89
N ARG A 271 -6.31 10.97 -3.87
CA ARG A 271 -7.06 12.23 -3.80
C ARG A 271 -8.04 12.24 -2.63
N ARG A 272 -8.81 11.16 -2.44
CA ARG A 272 -9.75 10.99 -1.32
C ARG A 272 -9.01 10.95 0.03
N GLY A 273 -7.92 10.19 0.09
CA GLY A 273 -7.07 10.09 1.28
C GLY A 273 -6.44 11.43 1.67
N ALA A 274 -5.90 12.18 0.70
CA ALA A 274 -5.30 13.50 0.95
C ALA A 274 -6.32 14.48 1.55
N ARG A 275 -7.53 14.53 0.97
CA ARG A 275 -8.64 15.36 1.47
C ARG A 275 -9.07 14.96 2.88
N ALA A 276 -9.17 13.65 3.16
CA ALA A 276 -9.52 13.15 4.49
C ALA A 276 -8.46 13.50 5.57
N ASN A 277 -7.23 13.79 5.17
CA ASN A 277 -6.16 14.26 6.03
C ASN A 277 -6.00 15.80 6.05
N GLY A 278 -6.80 16.54 5.29
CA GLY A 278 -6.75 17.99 5.22
C GLY A 278 -5.62 18.56 4.33
N TRP A 279 -5.09 17.78 3.40
CA TRP A 279 -4.06 18.24 2.46
C TRP A 279 -4.65 18.67 1.12
N GLY A 280 -4.17 19.78 0.59
CA GLY A 280 -4.41 20.19 -0.80
C GLY A 280 -3.76 19.19 -1.76
N VAL A 281 -4.52 18.74 -2.75
CA VAL A 281 -4.08 17.75 -3.74
C VAL A 281 -4.54 18.15 -5.15
N ARG A 282 -3.60 18.15 -6.10
CA ARG A 282 -3.87 18.31 -7.54
C ARG A 282 -3.59 17.01 -8.28
N VAL A 283 -4.49 16.65 -9.18
CA VAL A 283 -4.33 15.51 -10.09
C VAL A 283 -4.11 16.05 -11.50
N VAL A 284 -2.94 15.80 -12.07
CA VAL A 284 -2.57 16.19 -13.43
C VAL A 284 -2.75 14.98 -14.35
N ARG A 285 -3.60 15.10 -15.39
CA ARG A 285 -3.97 13.96 -16.25
C ARG A 285 -4.44 14.34 -17.65
N GLY A 286 -4.46 13.34 -18.55
CA GLY A 286 -5.15 13.41 -19.83
C GLY A 286 -4.72 14.59 -20.70
N ARG A 287 -5.69 15.39 -21.15
CA ARG A 287 -5.43 16.53 -22.05
C ARG A 287 -4.46 17.55 -21.47
N GLU A 288 -4.47 17.79 -20.16
CA GLU A 288 -3.57 18.74 -19.51
C GLU A 288 -2.11 18.34 -19.69
N LEU A 289 -1.80 17.05 -19.51
CA LEU A 289 -0.45 16.51 -19.74
C LEU A 289 -0.01 16.66 -21.21
N ALA A 290 -0.96 16.56 -22.13
CA ALA A 290 -0.70 16.61 -23.58
C ALA A 290 -0.63 18.04 -24.13
N SER A 291 -1.36 18.99 -23.53
CA SER A 291 -1.45 20.37 -24.00
C SER A 291 -0.49 21.32 -23.31
N ALA A 292 0.04 20.96 -22.14
CA ALA A 292 0.97 21.84 -21.44
C ALA A 292 2.30 21.95 -22.18
N SER A 293 2.71 23.19 -22.42
CA SER A 293 3.97 23.51 -23.08
C SER A 293 5.15 23.36 -22.13
N SER A 294 4.87 23.36 -20.82
CA SER A 294 5.85 23.13 -19.77
C SER A 294 5.28 22.54 -18.49
N THR A 295 6.13 21.93 -17.67
CA THR A 295 5.73 21.43 -16.35
C THR A 295 5.35 22.57 -15.40
N ASP A 296 5.93 23.76 -15.54
CA ASP A 296 5.52 24.91 -14.72
C ASP A 296 4.07 25.31 -14.99
N GLU A 297 3.58 25.25 -16.24
CA GLU A 297 2.15 25.51 -16.56
C GLU A 297 1.21 24.55 -15.82
N LEU A 298 1.61 23.29 -15.67
CA LEU A 298 0.87 22.28 -14.89
C LEU A 298 0.84 22.63 -13.39
N LEU A 299 1.82 23.41 -12.92
CA LEU A 299 1.95 23.83 -11.53
C LEU A 299 1.47 25.28 -11.27
N VAL A 300 1.36 26.15 -12.28
CA VAL A 300 0.98 27.57 -12.10
C VAL A 300 -0.47 27.71 -11.65
N ASP A 301 -1.39 26.91 -12.17
CA ASP A 301 -2.77 26.86 -11.71
C ASP A 301 -2.93 26.14 -10.37
N SER A 302 -1.84 25.60 -9.82
CA SER A 302 -1.85 24.90 -8.53
C SER A 302 -1.77 26.00 -7.47
N GLY A 303 -2.85 26.22 -6.73
CA GLY A 303 -2.93 27.20 -5.65
C GLY A 303 -2.02 26.91 -4.43
N GLY A 304 -0.82 26.37 -4.67
CA GLY A 304 0.13 25.96 -3.64
C GLY A 304 -0.17 24.60 -3.03
N GLU A 305 -0.86 23.69 -3.73
CA GLU A 305 -1.18 22.37 -3.22
C GLU A 305 0.08 21.66 -2.72
N GLN A 306 -0.09 21.01 -1.57
CA GLN A 306 0.98 20.28 -0.93
C GLN A 306 1.35 19.03 -1.73
N ILE A 307 0.37 18.39 -2.38
CA ILE A 307 0.54 17.15 -3.13
C ILE A 307 0.12 17.39 -4.59
N VAL A 308 1.01 17.05 -5.52
CA VAL A 308 0.69 17.00 -6.96
C VAL A 308 0.97 15.60 -7.46
N VAL A 309 -0.06 14.92 -7.95
CA VAL A 309 0.05 13.58 -8.54
C VAL A 309 -0.13 13.66 -10.04
N PHE A 310 0.83 13.10 -10.77
CA PHE A 310 0.77 12.90 -12.21
C PHE A 310 0.24 11.49 -12.50
N LEU A 311 -0.91 11.41 -13.16
CA LEU A 311 -1.46 10.16 -13.69
C LEU A 311 -0.74 9.84 -15.01
N GLU A 312 0.50 9.36 -14.90
CA GLU A 312 1.37 9.03 -16.01
C GLU A 312 2.50 8.08 -15.56
N ASP A 313 3.27 7.58 -16.51
CA ASP A 313 4.45 6.75 -16.24
C ASP A 313 5.56 7.54 -15.52
N ASN A 314 6.15 6.93 -14.48
CA ASN A 314 7.18 7.56 -13.67
C ASN A 314 8.50 7.81 -14.43
N ALA A 315 8.70 7.24 -15.62
CA ALA A 315 9.78 7.59 -16.54
C ALA A 315 9.74 9.07 -16.95
N ARG A 316 8.58 9.73 -16.83
CA ARG A 316 8.42 11.17 -17.06
C ARG A 316 8.84 12.04 -15.86
N ALA A 317 9.09 11.46 -14.69
CA ALA A 317 9.37 12.20 -13.47
C ALA A 317 10.65 13.05 -13.57
N ALA A 318 11.77 12.45 -13.97
CA ALA A 318 13.05 13.15 -14.07
C ALA A 318 13.02 14.29 -15.12
N PRO A 319 12.52 14.08 -16.35
CA PRO A 319 12.33 15.17 -17.32
C PRO A 319 11.47 16.33 -16.80
N ARG A 320 10.34 16.04 -16.13
CA ARG A 320 9.43 17.05 -15.60
C ARG A 320 10.05 17.86 -14.46
N ILE A 321 10.70 17.19 -13.51
CA ILE A 321 11.38 17.86 -12.41
C ILE A 321 12.53 18.72 -12.92
N ARG A 322 13.31 18.23 -13.88
CA ARG A 322 14.39 19.00 -14.51
C ARG A 322 13.88 20.29 -15.17
N GLU A 323 12.72 20.22 -15.81
CA GLU A 323 12.09 21.39 -16.41
C GLU A 323 11.70 22.42 -15.33
N LEU A 324 11.03 21.99 -14.26
CA LEU A 324 10.67 22.83 -13.12
C LEU A 324 11.89 23.50 -12.48
N LEU A 325 12.96 22.73 -12.27
CA LEU A 325 14.20 23.21 -11.65
C LEU A 325 14.86 24.35 -12.44
N ARG A 326 14.82 24.28 -13.77
CA ARG A 326 15.45 25.27 -14.65
C ARG A 326 14.73 26.62 -14.64
N ARG A 327 13.41 26.64 -14.45
CA ARG A 327 12.61 27.87 -14.53
C ARG A 327 12.31 28.49 -13.18
N SER A 328 12.02 27.66 -12.17
CA SER A 328 11.53 28.12 -10.86
C SER A 328 12.63 28.30 -9.82
N GLY A 329 13.87 27.88 -10.10
CA GLY A 329 15.00 28.01 -9.18
C GLY A 329 14.93 27.00 -8.02
N ALA A 330 15.72 25.94 -8.13
CA ALA A 330 16.04 24.97 -7.08
C ALA A 330 14.85 24.47 -6.22
N ALA A 331 14.07 23.52 -6.75
CA ALA A 331 13.35 22.59 -5.90
C ALA A 331 14.39 21.76 -5.12
N ASN A 332 14.54 22.03 -3.83
CA ASN A 332 15.37 21.25 -2.93
C ASN A 332 14.72 19.88 -2.71
N VAL A 333 14.94 18.94 -3.64
CA VAL A 333 14.43 17.58 -3.55
C VAL A 333 15.28 16.83 -2.53
N LEU A 334 14.69 16.60 -1.36
CA LEU A 334 15.38 15.98 -0.24
C LEU A 334 15.14 14.46 -0.19
N HIS A 335 14.00 14.00 -0.67
CA HIS A 335 13.62 12.58 -0.63
C HIS A 335 13.09 12.12 -1.98
N VAL A 336 13.55 10.95 -2.43
CA VAL A 336 12.95 10.20 -3.53
C VAL A 336 12.61 8.80 -3.04
N ASN A 337 11.34 8.44 -3.14
CA ASN A 337 10.83 7.14 -2.76
C ASN A 337 10.67 6.23 -4.00
N CYS A 338 11.38 5.12 -4.00
CA CYS A 338 11.36 4.11 -5.06
C CYS A 338 10.63 2.86 -4.53
N GLY A 339 9.32 2.99 -4.29
CA GLY A 339 8.48 2.04 -3.56
C GLY A 339 7.95 0.82 -4.32
N LEU A 340 8.64 0.31 -5.34
CA LEU A 340 8.20 -0.86 -6.13
C LEU A 340 8.84 -2.17 -5.63
N LEU A 341 8.05 -3.25 -5.61
CA LEU A 341 8.51 -4.61 -5.34
C LEU A 341 8.21 -5.53 -6.54
N PRO A 342 9.04 -6.57 -6.80
CA PRO A 342 10.14 -7.05 -5.96
C PRO A 342 11.44 -6.23 -6.04
N THR A 343 11.56 -5.32 -7.01
CA THR A 343 12.68 -4.37 -7.10
C THR A 343 12.20 -3.04 -7.66
N SER A 344 12.93 -1.98 -7.33
CA SER A 344 12.76 -0.64 -7.86
C SER A 344 13.87 -0.21 -8.82
N GLU A 345 14.73 -1.14 -9.25
CA GLU A 345 15.94 -0.90 -10.06
C GLU A 345 15.67 -0.08 -11.33
N ALA A 346 14.55 -0.34 -12.01
CA ALA A 346 14.13 0.41 -13.21
C ALA A 346 13.99 1.92 -12.98
N SER A 347 13.77 2.36 -11.74
CA SER A 347 13.59 3.77 -11.37
C SER A 347 14.86 4.44 -10.86
N TRP A 348 15.95 3.71 -10.62
CA TRP A 348 17.14 4.24 -9.95
C TRP A 348 17.82 5.36 -10.75
N ARG A 349 17.88 5.23 -12.09
CA ARG A 349 18.48 6.28 -12.93
C ARG A 349 17.66 7.56 -12.88
N SER A 350 16.34 7.45 -12.95
CA SER A 350 15.43 8.59 -12.79
C SER A 350 15.58 9.22 -11.41
N ALA A 351 15.67 8.42 -10.35
CA ALA A 351 15.87 8.89 -8.98
C ALA A 351 17.18 9.68 -8.81
N TRP A 352 18.28 9.19 -9.38
CA TRP A 352 19.55 9.91 -9.44
C TRP A 352 19.43 11.25 -10.19
N ASP A 353 18.83 11.23 -11.37
CA ASP A 353 18.64 12.42 -12.21
C ASP A 353 17.78 13.49 -11.53
N ILE A 354 16.82 13.09 -10.67
CA ILE A 354 15.94 13.98 -9.90
C ILE A 354 16.73 14.77 -8.84
N VAL A 355 17.69 14.13 -8.17
CA VAL A 355 18.46 14.75 -7.07
C VAL A 355 19.81 15.30 -7.52
N ARG A 356 20.09 15.28 -8.83
CA ARG A 356 21.38 15.69 -9.39
C ARG A 356 21.78 17.11 -8.98
N ASP A 357 20.83 18.03 -8.90
CA ASP A 357 21.13 19.42 -8.54
C ASP A 357 20.98 19.71 -7.04
N SER A 358 20.65 18.70 -6.22
CA SER A 358 20.49 18.84 -4.77
C SER A 358 21.83 18.69 -4.03
N GLU A 359 22.12 19.56 -3.07
CA GLU A 359 23.35 19.47 -2.25
C GLU A 359 23.40 18.20 -1.41
N GLU A 360 22.25 17.80 -0.88
CA GLU A 360 22.04 16.56 -0.14
C GLU A 360 20.65 15.99 -0.44
N ALA A 361 20.53 14.68 -0.54
CA ALA A 361 19.27 13.99 -0.75
C ALA A 361 19.30 12.54 -0.28
N TRP A 362 18.12 11.96 -0.12
CA TRP A 362 17.89 10.57 0.25
C TRP A 362 17.13 9.83 -0.84
N LEU A 363 17.62 8.67 -1.24
CA LEU A 363 16.84 7.71 -2.02
C LEU A 363 16.43 6.54 -1.12
N HIS A 364 15.15 6.17 -1.17
CA HIS A 364 14.63 5.00 -0.45
C HIS A 364 14.33 3.91 -1.47
N LEU A 365 15.23 2.93 -1.57
CA LEU A 365 15.15 1.88 -2.59
C LEU A 365 14.53 0.62 -2.00
N HIS A 366 13.32 0.28 -2.44
CA HIS A 366 12.60 -0.91 -1.96
C HIS A 366 12.95 -2.12 -2.82
N GLU A 367 13.31 -3.24 -2.17
CA GLU A 367 13.56 -4.52 -2.83
C GLU A 367 13.19 -5.72 -1.94
N ASN A 368 12.90 -6.88 -2.55
CA ASN A 368 12.78 -8.17 -1.88
C ASN A 368 14.10 -8.93 -2.02
N ILE A 369 14.82 -9.15 -0.92
CA ILE A 369 16.17 -9.72 -0.90
C ILE A 369 16.23 -10.94 0.03
N GLY A 370 16.91 -11.99 -0.41
CA GLY A 370 17.25 -13.13 0.44
C GLY A 370 18.10 -12.68 1.62
N VAL A 371 17.82 -13.16 2.84
CA VAL A 371 18.50 -12.67 4.06
C VAL A 371 20.02 -12.77 3.99
N ALA A 372 20.56 -13.79 3.32
CA ALA A 372 22.00 -13.99 3.13
C ALA A 372 22.63 -13.03 2.10
N ASP A 373 21.82 -12.42 1.23
CA ASP A 373 22.27 -11.57 0.13
C ASP A 373 22.22 -10.07 0.45
N ILE A 374 21.72 -9.67 1.62
CA ILE A 374 21.49 -8.26 1.97
C ILE A 374 22.78 -7.42 1.85
N GLU A 375 23.89 -7.88 2.44
CA GLU A 375 25.15 -7.14 2.40
C GLU A 375 25.78 -7.12 1.00
N ARG A 376 25.67 -8.23 0.27
CA ARG A 376 26.12 -8.31 -1.14
C ARG A 376 25.35 -7.31 -1.99
N ARG A 377 24.02 -7.28 -1.85
CA ARG A 377 23.15 -6.36 -2.60
C ARG A 377 23.41 -4.90 -2.25
N LYS A 378 23.68 -4.59 -0.98
CA LYS A 378 24.14 -3.26 -0.55
C LYS A 378 25.38 -2.83 -1.36
N GLY A 379 26.41 -3.67 -1.42
CA GLY A 379 27.63 -3.36 -2.17
C GLY A 379 27.43 -3.24 -3.69
N GLU A 380 26.48 -3.99 -4.27
CA GLU A 380 26.07 -3.83 -5.67
C GLU A 380 25.41 -2.48 -5.92
N ILE A 381 24.49 -2.06 -5.04
CA ILE A 381 23.82 -0.76 -5.10
C ILE A 381 24.84 0.38 -4.98
N GLU A 382 25.73 0.33 -3.98
CA GLU A 382 26.76 1.36 -3.78
C GLU A 382 27.68 1.48 -4.99
N ARG A 383 28.07 0.35 -5.61
CA ARG A 383 28.88 0.35 -6.83
C ARG A 383 28.14 1.01 -7.98
N TRP A 384 26.88 0.65 -8.20
CA TRP A 384 26.07 1.18 -9.29
C TRP A 384 25.90 2.70 -9.20
N PHE A 385 25.53 3.23 -8.03
CA PHE A 385 25.42 4.68 -7.84
C PHE A 385 26.79 5.38 -7.82
N GLY A 386 27.84 4.71 -7.33
CA GLY A 386 29.21 5.23 -7.38
C GLY A 386 29.73 5.38 -8.81
N GLU A 387 29.37 4.47 -9.72
CA GLU A 387 29.66 4.60 -11.16
C GLU A 387 28.90 5.77 -11.77
N LEU A 388 27.61 5.94 -11.46
CA LEU A 388 26.85 7.12 -11.91
C LEU A 388 27.44 8.44 -11.41
N ALA A 389 27.85 8.49 -10.15
CA ALA A 389 28.48 9.67 -9.56
C ALA A 389 29.79 10.05 -10.29
N LYS A 390 30.59 9.05 -10.68
CA LYS A 390 31.80 9.27 -11.50
C LYS A 390 31.47 9.78 -12.90
N MET A 391 30.46 9.22 -13.55
CA MET A 391 30.03 9.64 -14.89
C MET A 391 29.50 11.09 -14.89
N ASP A 392 28.83 11.51 -13.83
CA ASP A 392 28.31 12.89 -13.66
C ASP A 392 29.38 13.86 -13.08
N GLY A 393 30.66 13.60 -13.36
CA GLY A 393 31.78 14.50 -13.05
C GLY A 393 32.40 14.34 -11.66
N GLY A 394 31.99 13.32 -10.88
CA GLY A 394 32.61 12.99 -9.59
C GLY A 394 32.35 14.00 -8.47
N SER A 395 31.43 14.94 -8.66
CA SER A 395 31.11 16.01 -7.71
C SER A 395 30.21 15.57 -6.56
N LYS A 396 29.70 14.34 -6.60
CA LYS A 396 28.85 13.76 -5.55
C LYS A 396 29.42 12.45 -5.03
N SER A 397 29.15 12.19 -3.76
CA SER A 397 29.26 10.88 -3.14
C SER A 397 27.86 10.27 -2.94
N ALA A 398 27.77 8.95 -3.07
CA ALA A 398 26.55 8.18 -2.88
C ALA A 398 26.89 6.86 -2.19
N TYR A 399 26.22 6.56 -1.08
CA TYR A 399 26.42 5.33 -0.32
C TYR A 399 25.15 4.93 0.42
N VAL A 400 25.05 3.67 0.82
CA VAL A 400 23.92 3.17 1.61
C VAL A 400 24.21 3.43 3.08
N ASP A 401 23.49 4.40 3.65
CA ASP A 401 23.63 4.76 5.07
C ASP A 401 22.99 3.71 5.98
N HIS A 402 21.82 3.19 5.57
CA HIS A 402 21.04 2.25 6.36
C HIS A 402 20.30 1.25 5.48
N VAL A 403 20.15 0.03 5.98
CA VAL A 403 19.29 -0.99 5.37
C VAL A 403 18.23 -1.38 6.38
N GLU A 404 16.98 -1.01 6.09
CA GLU A 404 15.83 -1.35 6.92
C GLU A 404 15.20 -2.67 6.45
N GLN A 405 15.09 -3.65 7.35
CA GLN A 405 14.34 -4.88 7.12
C GLN A 405 12.88 -4.69 7.54
N VAL A 406 12.02 -4.29 6.60
CA VAL A 406 10.63 -3.86 6.87
C VAL A 406 9.76 -5.02 7.37
N LYS A 407 9.72 -6.10 6.59
CA LYS A 407 8.92 -7.30 6.86
C LYS A 407 9.43 -8.49 6.05
N THR A 408 9.16 -9.69 6.53
CA THR A 408 9.34 -10.91 5.75
C THR A 408 8.34 -10.95 4.58
N PHE A 409 8.83 -11.15 3.36
CA PHE A 409 8.01 -11.33 2.16
C PHE A 409 7.65 -12.81 1.93
N ALA A 410 8.63 -13.69 2.09
CA ALA A 410 8.51 -15.14 2.02
C ALA A 410 9.56 -15.77 2.97
N PRO A 411 9.49 -17.07 3.29
CA PRO A 411 10.53 -17.73 4.10
C PRO A 411 11.94 -17.42 3.55
N GLY A 412 12.79 -16.81 4.37
CA GLY A 412 14.16 -16.43 3.99
C GLY A 412 14.30 -15.16 3.13
N VAL A 413 13.20 -14.51 2.73
CA VAL A 413 13.19 -13.30 1.89
C VAL A 413 12.58 -12.12 2.65
N TRP A 414 13.29 -11.00 2.70
CA TRP A 414 12.88 -9.77 3.34
C TRP A 414 12.55 -8.69 2.31
N HIS A 415 11.48 -7.93 2.56
CA HIS A 415 11.36 -6.60 1.98
C HIS A 415 12.32 -5.68 2.74
N CYS A 416 13.36 -5.23 2.03
CA CYS A 416 14.36 -4.28 2.50
C CYS A 416 14.12 -2.89 1.91
N VAL A 417 14.54 -1.85 2.64
CA VAL A 417 14.69 -0.49 2.13
C VAL A 417 16.13 -0.05 2.32
N PHE A 418 16.83 0.20 1.22
CA PHE A 418 18.17 0.76 1.25
C PHE A 418 18.04 2.30 1.25
N ASP A 419 18.35 2.92 2.39
CA ASP A 419 18.41 4.38 2.52
C ASP A 419 19.76 4.86 1.97
N MET A 420 19.76 5.34 0.73
CA MET A 420 20.95 5.91 0.12
C MET A 420 21.05 7.39 0.43
N TYR A 421 22.22 7.82 0.91
CA TYR A 421 22.53 9.22 1.09
C TYR A 421 23.40 9.71 -0.06
N ILE A 422 22.99 10.84 -0.66
CA ILE A 422 23.69 11.49 -1.74
C ILE A 422 24.09 12.89 -1.27
N THR A 423 25.35 13.26 -1.44
CA THR A 423 25.84 14.60 -1.06
C THR A 423 26.96 15.09 -1.97
N THR A 424 27.07 16.40 -2.13
CA THR A 424 28.24 17.05 -2.76
C THR A 424 29.46 17.10 -1.85
N SER A 425 29.31 16.79 -0.56
CA SER A 425 30.44 16.75 0.38
C SER A 425 31.35 15.55 0.10
N SER A 426 32.66 15.81 0.08
CA SER A 426 33.71 14.80 -0.09
C SER A 426 33.93 13.95 1.17
N THR A 427 33.32 14.33 2.30
CA THR A 427 33.56 13.71 3.60
C THR A 427 32.44 12.74 3.95
N ILE A 428 32.67 11.44 3.74
CA ILE A 428 31.89 10.37 4.35
C ILE A 428 32.23 10.40 5.84
N THR A 429 31.38 11.02 6.67
CA THR A 429 31.53 11.06 8.14
C THR A 429 30.32 10.49 8.82
#